data_AF-A0A699TET7-F1
#
_entry.id   AF-A0A699TET7-F1
#
_cell.length_a   1.000
_cell.length_b   1.000
_cell.length_c   1.000
_cell.angle_alpha   90.00
_cell.angle_beta   90.00
_cell.angle_gamma   90.00
#
_symmetry.space_group_name_H-M   'P 1'
#
loop_
_entity.id
_entity.type
_entity.pdbx_description
1 polymer ?
#
loop_
_entity_poly.entity_id
_entity_poly.type
_entity_poly.pdbx_seq_one_letter_code
_entity_poly.pdbx_strand_id
1 'polypeptide(L)'
;EGNILETGIVKGTDLESYSQRFQELALMCSRMFPEESDEVGKYVGGLPDMIHGSVMASKPKTMQDAIEFATELVDQKIHTLAKCQA
;
A
#
# COMPACT_ATOMS: atom_id res chain seq x y z
N GLU A 1 30.91 5.38 24.88
CA GLU A 1 32.13 5.10 24.10
C GLU A 1 32.46 3.64 24.33
N GLY A 2 32.52 2.69 23.41
CA GLY A 2 32.58 2.67 21.95
C GLY A 2 33.33 1.38 21.56
N ASN A 3 32.60 0.40 20.99
CA ASN A 3 33.02 -0.73 20.12
C ASN A 3 34.08 -1.74 20.69
N ILE A 4 34.25 -2.99 20.24
CA ILE A 4 34.34 -3.57 18.88
C ILE A 4 34.17 -5.11 18.99
N LEU A 5 33.30 -5.68 18.13
CA LEU A 5 33.40 -6.99 17.44
C LEU A 5 33.58 -8.28 18.26
N GLU A 6 32.51 -9.06 18.45
CA GLU A 6 32.62 -10.53 18.51
C GLU A 6 31.66 -11.19 17.51
N THR A 7 32.22 -11.46 16.34
CA THR A 7 31.73 -12.37 15.31
C THR A 7 31.69 -13.81 15.83
N GLY A 8 30.49 -14.35 16.03
CA GLY A 8 30.23 -15.78 16.27
C GLY A 8 29.30 -16.33 15.20
N ILE A 9 29.82 -17.21 14.36
CA ILE A 9 29.18 -17.80 13.16
C ILE A 9 27.84 -18.47 13.52
N VAL A 10 26.74 -17.95 12.96
CA VAL A 10 25.42 -18.59 13.04
C VAL A 10 25.46 -19.87 12.19
N LYS A 11 25.37 -21.05 12.82
CA LYS A 11 25.35 -22.37 12.16
C LYS A 11 24.23 -22.42 11.11
N GLY A 12 24.52 -22.90 9.90
CA GLY A 12 23.59 -22.88 8.75
C GLY A 12 22.20 -23.51 8.98
N THR A 13 22.03 -24.38 9.99
CA THR A 13 20.73 -24.93 10.41
C THR A 13 19.80 -23.90 11.07
N ASP A 14 20.35 -22.88 11.73
CA ASP A 14 19.58 -21.77 12.31
C ASP A 14 19.08 -20.83 11.21
N LEU A 15 19.87 -20.66 10.14
CA LEU A 15 19.51 -19.80 9.02
C LEU A 15 18.38 -20.38 8.17
N GLU A 16 18.38 -21.69 7.90
CA GLU A 16 17.28 -22.37 7.20
C GLU A 16 15.99 -22.44 8.04
N SER A 17 16.11 -22.69 9.35
CA SER A 17 14.95 -22.66 10.26
C SER A 17 14.35 -21.26 10.35
N TYR A 18 15.21 -20.24 10.38
CA TYR A 18 14.80 -18.84 10.38
C TYR A 18 14.14 -18.45 9.06
N SER A 19 14.69 -18.86 7.91
CA SER A 19 14.12 -18.57 6.60
C SER A 19 12.79 -19.29 6.37
N GLN A 20 12.66 -20.55 6.82
CA GLN A 20 11.41 -21.31 6.75
C GLN A 20 10.31 -20.67 7.58
N ARG A 21 10.60 -20.24 8.83
CA ARG A 21 9.63 -19.51 9.65
C ARG A 21 9.23 -18.18 9.02
N PHE A 22 10.18 -17.49 8.38
CA PHE A 22 9.89 -16.25 7.68
C PHE A 22 9.00 -16.47 6.47
N GLN A 23 9.20 -17.57 5.73
CA GLN A 23 8.35 -17.97 4.60
C GLN A 23 6.95 -18.39 5.06
N GLU A 24 6.82 -19.13 6.16
CA GLU A 24 5.52 -19.47 6.75
C GLU A 24 4.78 -18.22 7.26
N LEU A 25 5.48 -17.29 7.90
CA LEU A 25 4.92 -16.00 8.30
C LEU A 25 4.47 -15.18 7.10
N ALA A 26 5.30 -15.08 6.05
CA ALA A 26 4.95 -14.37 4.82
C ALA A 26 3.74 -15.00 4.13
N LEU A 27 3.66 -16.33 4.08
CA LEU A 27 2.53 -17.07 3.52
C LEU A 27 1.26 -16.89 4.37
N MET A 28 1.37 -16.88 5.70
CA MET A 28 0.24 -16.60 6.59
C MET A 28 -0.24 -15.15 6.45
N CYS A 29 0.66 -14.17 6.37
CA CYS A 29 0.29 -12.76 6.15
C CYS A 29 -0.39 -12.56 4.79
N SER A 30 0.15 -13.19 3.74
CA SER A 30 -0.41 -13.12 2.39
C SER A 30 -1.76 -13.83 2.27
N ARG A 31 -2.00 -14.88 3.07
CA ARG A 31 -3.27 -15.63 3.10
C ARG A 31 -4.31 -15.01 4.05
N MET A 32 -3.89 -14.26 5.06
CA MET A 32 -4.76 -13.53 5.99
C MET A 32 -5.17 -12.16 5.43
N PHE A 33 -4.37 -11.61 4.50
CA PHE A 33 -4.68 -10.40 3.72
C PHE A 33 -4.55 -10.66 2.21
N PRO A 34 -5.38 -11.53 1.61
CA PRO A 34 -5.29 -11.81 0.17
C PRO A 34 -6.11 -10.84 -0.67
N GLU A 35 -6.88 -9.94 -0.05
CA GLU A 35 -7.89 -9.19 -0.77
C GLU A 35 -7.34 -7.82 -1.17
N GLU A 36 -7.01 -7.71 -2.45
CA GLU A 36 -6.87 -6.47 -3.20
C GLU A 36 -8.01 -5.46 -2.93
N SER A 37 -9.20 -5.92 -2.50
CA SER A 37 -10.29 -5.05 -2.03
C SER A 37 -10.04 -4.40 -0.65
N ASP A 38 -9.33 -5.06 0.27
CA ASP A 38 -8.97 -4.49 1.59
C ASP A 38 -7.95 -3.36 1.43
N GLU A 39 -7.07 -3.47 0.44
CA GLU A 39 -6.11 -2.43 0.09
C GLU A 39 -6.80 -1.22 -0.57
N VAL A 40 -7.75 -1.47 -1.48
CA VAL A 40 -8.61 -0.42 -2.05
C VAL A 40 -9.43 0.27 -0.95
N GLY A 41 -10.00 -0.49 -0.01
CA GLY A 41 -10.76 0.05 1.11
C GLY A 41 -9.91 0.97 1.99
N LYS A 42 -8.67 0.60 2.29
CA LYS A 42 -7.71 1.44 3.03
C LYS A 42 -7.31 2.69 2.26
N TYR A 43 -7.07 2.56 0.95
CA TYR A 43 -6.77 3.70 0.09
C TYR A 43 -7.93 4.69 0.05
N VAL A 44 -9.14 4.21 -0.26
CA VAL A 44 -10.35 5.03 -0.30
C VAL A 44 -10.59 5.69 1.06
N GLY A 45 -10.51 4.94 2.17
CA GLY A 45 -10.67 5.48 3.52
C GLY A 45 -9.61 6.52 3.94
N GLY A 46 -8.47 6.59 3.26
CA GLY A 46 -7.43 7.60 3.48
C GLY A 46 -7.55 8.85 2.62
N LEU A 47 -8.52 8.90 1.68
CA LEU A 47 -8.68 10.03 0.77
C LEU A 47 -9.35 11.24 1.45
N PRO A 48 -9.02 12.48 1.04
CA PRO A 48 -9.77 13.65 1.45
C PRO A 48 -11.25 13.54 1.07
N ASP A 49 -12.16 13.99 1.95
CA ASP A 49 -13.62 13.95 1.76
C ASP A 49 -14.08 14.47 0.39
N MET A 50 -13.35 15.45 -0.15
CA MET A 50 -13.62 16.09 -1.43
C MET A 50 -13.55 15.13 -2.64
N ILE A 51 -12.75 14.07 -2.56
CA ILE A 51 -12.61 13.06 -3.62
C ILE A 51 -13.06 11.66 -3.16
N HIS A 52 -13.08 11.42 -1.85
CA HIS A 52 -13.49 10.18 -1.23
C HIS A 52 -14.87 9.72 -1.72
N GLY A 53 -15.89 10.59 -1.66
CA GLY A 53 -17.24 10.24 -2.10
C GLY A 53 -17.33 9.85 -3.57
N SER A 54 -16.56 10.53 -4.43
CA SER A 54 -16.53 10.26 -5.87
C SER A 54 -15.80 8.95 -6.20
N VAL A 55 -14.64 8.70 -5.57
CA VAL A 55 -13.89 7.45 -5.73
C VAL A 55 -14.68 6.26 -5.17
N MET A 56 -15.38 6.43 -4.05
CA MET A 56 -16.20 5.36 -3.49
C MET A 56 -17.43 5.04 -4.36
N ALA A 57 -17.98 6.04 -5.04
CA ALA A 57 -19.09 5.85 -5.99
C ALA A 57 -18.68 5.10 -7.27
N SER A 58 -17.43 5.23 -7.72
CA SER A 58 -16.92 4.50 -8.89
C SER A 58 -16.66 3.01 -8.62
N LYS A 59 -16.63 2.60 -7.33
CA LYS A 59 -16.42 1.22 -6.87
C LYS A 59 -15.20 0.57 -7.54
N PRO A 60 -14.00 1.14 -7.34
CA PRO A 60 -12.78 0.62 -7.92
C PRO A 60 -12.57 -0.84 -7.50
N LYS A 61 -12.21 -1.69 -8.46
CA LYS A 61 -11.96 -3.12 -8.21
C LYS A 61 -10.51 -3.37 -7.86
N THR A 62 -9.63 -2.49 -8.33
CA THR A 62 -8.19 -2.55 -8.10
C THR A 62 -7.66 -1.23 -7.57
N MET A 63 -6.49 -1.27 -6.95
CA MET A 63 -5.78 -0.06 -6.51
C MET A 63 -5.49 0.89 -7.67
N GLN A 64 -5.19 0.34 -8.85
CA GLN A 64 -4.90 1.13 -10.05
C GLN A 64 -6.14 1.96 -10.47
N ASP A 65 -7.33 1.36 -10.45
CA ASP A 65 -8.59 2.06 -10.77
C ASP A 65 -8.84 3.22 -9.80
N ALA A 66 -8.59 3.00 -8.51
CA ALA A 66 -8.79 4.02 -7.48
C ALA A 66 -7.83 5.21 -7.65
N ILE A 67 -6.56 4.92 -7.99
CA ILE A 67 -5.51 5.92 -8.21
C ILE A 67 -5.79 6.73 -9.50
N GLU A 68 -6.16 6.06 -10.58
CA GLU A 68 -6.48 6.70 -11.86
C GLU A 68 -7.66 7.66 -11.69
N PHE A 69 -8.76 7.20 -11.07
CA PHE A 69 -9.93 8.02 -10.84
C PHE A 69 -9.66 9.21 -9.90
N ALA A 70 -8.87 9.01 -8.84
CA ALA A 70 -8.48 10.09 -7.94
C ALA A 70 -7.63 11.16 -8.65
N THR A 71 -6.72 10.74 -9.53
CA THR A 71 -5.86 11.65 -10.31
C THR A 71 -6.70 12.44 -11.32
N GLU A 72 -7.63 11.78 -12.01
CA GLU A 72 -8.51 12.42 -12.98
C GLU A 72 -9.40 13.50 -12.32
N LEU A 73 -9.89 13.25 -11.10
CA LEU A 73 -10.65 14.23 -10.32
C LEU A 73 -9.83 15.47 -9.94
N VAL A 74 -8.55 15.30 -9.61
CA VAL A 74 -7.64 16.40 -9.30
C VAL A 74 -7.36 17.22 -10.57
N ASP A 75 -7.08 16.55 -11.69
CA ASP A 75 -6.83 17.19 -12.98
C ASP A 75 -8.05 17.98 -13.49
N GLN A 76 -9.26 17.42 -13.38
CA GLN A 76 -10.48 18.12 -13.74
C GLN A 76 -10.68 19.40 -12.90
N LYS A 77 -10.38 19.33 -11.60
CA LYS A 77 -10.50 20.50 -10.71
C LYS A 77 -9.44 21.56 -11.02
N ILE A 78 -8.20 21.17 -11.28
CA ILE A 78 -7.12 22.09 -11.69
C ILE A 78 -7.46 22.77 -13.01
N HIS A 79 -7.92 22.01 -14.01
CA HIS A 79 -8.31 22.56 -15.31
C HIS A 79 -9.50 23.53 -15.19
N THR A 80 -10.47 23.22 -14.33
CA THR A 80 -11.61 24.11 -14.06
C THR A 80 -11.15 25.41 -13.38
N LEU A 81 -10.20 25.33 -12.45
CA LEU A 81 -9.64 26.51 -11.77
C LEU A 81 -8.81 27.37 -12.72
N ALA A 82 -8.01 26.75 -13.60
CA ALA A 82 -7.19 27.43 -14.60
C ALA A 82 -8.04 28.16 -15.65
N LYS A 83 -9.21 27.61 -16.01
CA LYS A 83 -10.16 28.28 -16.93
C LYS A 83 -10.79 29.55 -16.32
N CYS A 84 -10.86 29.66 -15.00
CA CYS A 84 -11.37 30.85 -14.32
C CYS A 84 -10.30 31.94 -14.10
N GLN A 85 -9.05 31.70 -14.46
CA GLN A 85 -7.95 32.68 -14.36
C GLN A 85 -7.56 33.32 -15.71
N ALA A 86 -8.32 33.06 -16.78
CA ALA A 86 -8.13 33.63 -18.11
C ALA A 86 -9.18 34.69 -18.45
#